data_AF-A0A9D9EGW8-F1
#
_entry.id   AF-A0A9D9EGW8-F1
#
_cell.length_a   1.000
_cell.length_b   1.000
_cell.length_c   1.000
_cell.angle_alpha   90.00
_cell.angle_beta   90.00
_cell.angle_gamma   90.00
#
_symmetry.space_group_name_H-M   'P 1'
#
loop_
_entity.id
_entity.type
_entity.pdbx_description
1 polymer ?
#
loop_
_entity_poly.entity_id
_entity_poly.type
_entity_poly.pdbx_seq_one_letter_code
_entity_poly.pdbx_strand_id
1 'polypeptide(L)'
;MLKKFSISQISLYVLMAVTVVIACLFYFGGYVDPNAEYAEPVYTNALIILMYVLVAIAAVVTIIGSAIGFAIKLKTDPRQSLRGIIVTVVLALILIITYAVSSGEQVAVLGDSIPLSKTWLKLVDMQLYSMYILLGLAIVITLVGSFAKKFK
;
A
#
# COMPACT_ATOMS: atom_id res chain seq x y z
N MET A 1 4.16 32.92 -18.25
CA MET A 1 5.06 31.95 -17.58
C MET A 1 4.43 30.56 -17.66
N LEU A 2 4.87 29.71 -18.59
CA LEU A 2 4.44 28.31 -18.63
C LEU A 2 5.17 27.54 -17.52
N LYS A 3 4.42 27.03 -16.54
CA LYS A 3 4.96 26.25 -15.42
C LYS A 3 5.56 24.96 -16.00
N LYS A 4 6.87 24.78 -15.89
CA LYS A 4 7.56 23.55 -16.33
C LYS A 4 7.11 22.41 -15.41
N PHE A 5 6.27 21.51 -15.92
CA PHE A 5 5.85 20.33 -15.16
C PHE A 5 7.07 19.43 -14.92
N SER A 6 7.28 19.02 -13.67
CA SER A 6 8.31 18.05 -13.34
C SER A 6 7.89 16.65 -13.80
N ILE A 7 8.85 15.78 -14.07
CA ILE A 7 8.59 14.39 -14.50
C ILE A 7 7.66 13.66 -13.51
N SER A 8 7.82 13.91 -12.21
CA SER A 8 6.94 13.36 -11.16
C SER A 8 5.51 13.88 -11.24
N GLN A 9 5.28 15.12 -11.67
CA GLN A 9 3.93 15.66 -11.80
C GLN A 9 3.22 15.07 -13.02
N ILE A 10 3.93 14.95 -14.14
CA ILE A 10 3.39 14.34 -15.36
C ILE A 10 3.01 12.88 -15.11
N SER A 11 3.90 12.10 -14.48
CA SER A 11 3.61 10.70 -14.17
C SER A 11 2.40 10.55 -13.25
N LEU A 12 2.29 11.40 -12.21
CA LEU A 12 1.15 11.41 -11.30
C LEU A 12 -0.16 11.73 -12.02
N TYR A 13 -0.19 12.74 -12.89
CA TYR A 13 -1.40 13.09 -13.63
C TYR A 13 -1.82 12.00 -14.62
N VAL A 14 -0.86 11.35 -15.29
CA VAL A 14 -1.16 10.23 -16.19
C VAL A 14 -1.74 9.05 -15.42
N LEU A 15 -1.11 8.64 -14.31
CA LEU A 15 -1.60 7.56 -13.46
C LEU A 15 -3.01 7.86 -12.93
N MET A 16 -3.22 9.07 -12.42
CA MET A 16 -4.52 9.50 -11.91
C MET A 16 -5.59 9.51 -13.01
N ALA A 17 -5.28 10.01 -14.21
CA ALA A 17 -6.21 10.04 -15.32
C ALA A 17 -6.64 8.61 -15.72
N VAL A 18 -5.69 7.67 -15.84
CA VAL A 18 -5.99 6.27 -16.16
C VAL A 18 -6.86 5.63 -15.08
N THR A 19 -6.53 5.84 -13.80
CA THR A 19 -7.33 5.31 -12.68
C THR A 19 -8.74 5.87 -12.67
N VAL A 20 -8.91 7.17 -12.89
CA VAL A 20 -10.24 7.81 -12.93
C VAL A 20 -11.05 7.28 -14.10
N VAL A 21 -10.47 7.13 -15.29
CA VAL A 21 -11.19 6.59 -16.45
C VAL A 21 -11.69 5.18 -16.19
N ILE A 22 -10.84 4.28 -15.69
CA ILE A 22 -11.22 2.88 -15.41
C ILE A 22 -12.22 2.81 -14.25
N ALA A 23 -12.08 3.65 -13.22
CA ALA A 23 -13.06 3.75 -12.14
C ALA A 23 -14.42 4.24 -12.65
N CYS A 24 -14.46 5.24 -13.51
CA CYS A 24 -15.71 5.71 -14.13
C CYS A 24 -16.37 4.60 -14.96
N LEU A 25 -15.59 3.85 -15.75
CA LEU A 25 -16.12 2.69 -16.47
C LEU A 25 -16.66 1.63 -15.51
N PHE A 26 -15.98 1.35 -14.39
CA PHE A 26 -16.47 0.41 -13.38
C PHE A 26 -17.79 0.83 -12.74
N TYR A 27 -17.92 2.09 -12.31
CA TYR A 27 -19.13 2.55 -11.61
C TYR A 27 -20.29 2.90 -12.54
N PHE A 28 -20.03 3.37 -13.77
CA PHE A 28 -21.05 3.85 -14.70
C PHE A 28 -21.22 2.97 -15.95
N GLY A 29 -20.39 1.94 -16.13
CA GLY A 29 -20.38 1.09 -17.32
C GLY A 29 -21.40 -0.05 -17.34
N GLY A 30 -22.27 -0.14 -16.33
CA GLY A 30 -23.33 -1.14 -16.24
C GLY A 30 -22.89 -2.50 -15.71
N TYR A 31 -23.81 -3.45 -15.75
CA TYR A 31 -23.66 -4.81 -15.20
C TYR A 31 -23.72 -5.85 -16.32
N VAL A 32 -23.03 -6.98 -16.15
CA VAL A 32 -23.03 -8.09 -17.12
C VAL A 32 -24.41 -8.74 -17.18
N ASP A 33 -24.98 -9.05 -16.01
CA ASP A 33 -26.37 -9.49 -15.86
C ASP A 33 -27.04 -8.70 -14.73
N PRO A 34 -27.97 -7.77 -15.05
CA PRO A 34 -28.70 -6.98 -14.06
C PRO A 34 -29.62 -7.78 -13.14
N ASN A 35 -29.98 -9.02 -13.49
CA ASN A 35 -30.91 -9.85 -12.72
C ASN A 35 -30.22 -10.91 -11.85
N ALA A 36 -28.89 -10.98 -11.89
CA ALA A 36 -28.14 -11.90 -11.05
C ALA A 36 -28.29 -11.54 -9.56
N GLU A 37 -28.30 -12.56 -8.69
CA GLU A 37 -28.31 -12.38 -7.23
C GLU A 37 -27.14 -11.50 -6.75
N TYR A 38 -25.99 -11.60 -7.44
CA TYR A 38 -24.82 -10.76 -7.25
C TYR A 38 -24.42 -10.11 -8.59
N ALA A 39 -25.08 -8.99 -8.91
CA ALA A 39 -24.79 -8.26 -10.15
C ALA A 39 -23.35 -7.72 -10.17
N GLU A 40 -22.55 -8.20 -11.11
CA GLU A 40 -21.16 -7.77 -11.30
C GLU A 40 -21.04 -6.65 -12.36
N PRO A 41 -20.29 -5.57 -12.08
CA PRO A 41 -20.01 -4.54 -13.08
C PRO A 41 -19.19 -5.09 -14.25
N VAL A 42 -19.49 -4.66 -15.48
CA VAL A 42 -18.81 -5.12 -16.71
C VAL A 42 -17.30 -4.92 -16.65
N TYR A 43 -16.86 -3.81 -16.05
CA TYR A 43 -15.45 -3.43 -16.01
C TYR A 43 -14.72 -3.89 -14.74
N THR A 44 -15.29 -4.84 -13.98
CA THR A 44 -14.65 -5.43 -12.78
C THR A 44 -13.27 -5.99 -13.10
N ASN A 45 -13.15 -6.77 -14.18
CA ASN A 45 -11.87 -7.34 -14.60
C ASN A 45 -10.84 -6.25 -14.96
N ALA A 46 -11.27 -5.20 -15.67
CA ALA A 46 -10.39 -4.08 -16.04
C ALA A 46 -9.86 -3.34 -14.79
N LEU A 47 -10.72 -3.12 -13.79
CA LEU A 47 -10.33 -2.52 -12.52
C LEU A 47 -9.32 -3.39 -11.76
N ILE A 48 -9.56 -4.71 -11.70
CA ILE A 48 -8.67 -5.66 -11.04
C ILE A 48 -7.29 -5.69 -11.72
N ILE A 49 -7.24 -5.72 -13.06
CA ILE A 49 -5.97 -5.68 -13.81
C ILE A 49 -5.21 -4.39 -13.54
N LEU A 50 -5.90 -3.25 -13.53
CA LEU A 50 -5.27 -1.97 -13.20
C LEU A 50 -4.65 -2.01 -11.80
N MET A 51 -5.37 -2.53 -10.80
CA MET A 51 -4.86 -2.65 -9.43
C MET A 51 -3.59 -3.50 -9.38
N TYR A 52 -3.57 -4.66 -10.06
CA TYR A 52 -2.37 -5.51 -10.12
C TYR A 52 -1.19 -4.80 -10.78
N VAL A 53 -1.41 -4.10 -11.89
CA VAL A 53 -0.35 -3.34 -12.58
C VAL A 53 0.20 -2.23 -11.68
N LEU A 54 -0.66 -1.48 -11.01
CA LEU A 54 -0.25 -0.40 -10.11
C LEU A 54 0.56 -0.93 -8.91
N VAL A 55 0.12 -2.03 -8.30
CA VAL A 55 0.85 -2.70 -7.22
C VAL A 55 2.20 -3.21 -7.70
N ALA A 56 2.27 -3.82 -8.90
CA ALA A 56 3.52 -4.31 -9.47
C ALA A 56 4.51 -3.16 -9.73
N ILE A 57 4.06 -2.06 -10.34
CA ILE A 57 4.88 -0.86 -10.55
C ILE A 57 5.36 -0.31 -9.21
N ALA A 58 4.48 -0.16 -8.22
CA ALA A 58 4.83 0.34 -6.90
C ALA A 58 5.88 -0.53 -6.21
N ALA A 59 5.75 -1.86 -6.29
CA ALA A 59 6.72 -2.80 -5.75
C ALA A 59 8.10 -2.63 -6.41
N VAL A 60 8.15 -2.57 -7.74
CA VAL A 60 9.40 -2.39 -8.49
C VAL A 60 10.07 -1.06 -8.13
N VAL A 61 9.32 0.05 -8.13
CA VAL A 61 9.83 1.37 -7.77
C VAL A 61 10.34 1.40 -6.33
N THR A 62 9.63 0.76 -5.40
CA THR A 62 10.03 0.70 -3.99
C THR A 62 11.33 -0.08 -3.82
N ILE A 63 11.48 -1.23 -4.47
CA ILE A 63 12.69 -2.06 -4.40
C ILE A 63 13.89 -1.31 -4.98
N ILE A 64 13.76 -0.75 -6.19
CA ILE A 64 14.83 0.00 -6.86
C ILE A 64 15.18 1.25 -6.07
N GLY A 65 14.17 2.03 -5.64
CA GLY A 65 14.35 3.25 -4.87
C GLY A 65 15.02 2.99 -3.51
N SER A 66 14.64 1.90 -2.83
CA SER A 66 15.26 1.48 -1.58
C SER A 66 16.74 1.08 -1.79
N ALA A 67 17.05 0.29 -2.82
CA ALA A 67 18.41 -0.13 -3.12
C ALA A 67 19.32 1.06 -3.47
N ILE A 68 18.87 1.97 -4.33
CA ILE A 68 19.61 3.19 -4.70
C ILE A 68 19.77 4.09 -3.47
N GLY A 69 18.69 4.31 -2.71
CA GLY A 69 18.70 5.14 -1.51
C GLY A 69 19.67 4.62 -0.44
N PHE A 70 19.75 3.29 -0.28
CA PHE A 70 20.70 2.64 0.62
C PHE A 70 22.15 2.82 0.14
N ALA A 71 22.41 2.60 -1.15
CA ALA A 71 23.75 2.76 -1.74
C ALA A 71 24.28 4.21 -1.63
N ILE A 72 23.42 5.21 -1.81
CA ILE A 72 23.77 6.62 -1.64
C ILE A 72 24.08 6.92 -0.16
N LYS A 73 23.21 6.50 0.77
CA LYS A 73 23.39 6.75 2.21
C LYS A 73 24.65 6.10 2.79
N LEU A 74 25.06 4.95 2.27
CA LEU A 74 26.33 4.33 2.65
C LEU A 74 27.55 5.18 2.29
N LYS A 75 27.51 5.89 1.16
CA LYS A 75 28.63 6.73 0.70
C LYS A 75 28.69 8.08 1.39
N THR A 76 27.54 8.66 1.70
CA THR A 76 27.47 10.04 2.23
C THR A 76 27.53 10.10 3.75
N ASP A 77 26.92 9.15 4.46
CA ASP A 77 26.80 9.23 5.92
C ASP A 77 26.63 7.82 6.57
N PRO A 78 27.75 7.11 6.84
CA PRO A 78 27.68 5.74 7.36
C PRO A 78 26.95 5.66 8.71
N ARG A 79 27.03 6.71 9.54
CA ARG A 79 26.32 6.79 10.84
C ARG A 79 24.79 6.90 10.68
N GLN A 80 24.28 7.58 9.64
CA GLN A 80 22.84 7.57 9.37
C GLN A 80 22.39 6.24 8.75
N SER A 81 23.24 5.61 7.95
CA SER A 81 22.93 4.29 7.36
C SER A 81 22.72 3.22 8.45
N LEU A 82 23.54 3.24 9.50
CA LEU A 82 23.36 2.39 10.69
C LEU A 82 21.99 2.57 11.36
N ARG A 83 21.50 3.81 11.51
CA ARG A 83 20.14 4.06 12.01
C ARG A 83 19.07 3.53 11.06
N GLY A 84 19.30 3.63 9.75
CA GLY A 84 18.43 3.05 8.73
C GLY A 84 18.30 1.53 8.87
N ILE A 85 19.39 0.83 9.16
CA ILE A 85 19.38 -0.63 9.40
C ILE A 85 18.53 -0.97 10.64
N ILE A 86 18.68 -0.22 11.74
CA ILE A 86 17.88 -0.43 12.96
C ILE A 86 16.39 -0.30 12.64
N VAL A 87 16.00 0.75 11.91
CA VAL A 87 14.60 0.95 11.49
C VAL A 87 14.09 -0.20 10.63
N THR A 88 14.89 -0.68 9.66
CA THR A 88 14.53 -1.82 8.82
C THR A 88 14.37 -3.11 9.63
N VAL A 89 15.23 -3.36 10.62
CA VAL A 89 15.14 -4.53 11.51
C VAL A 89 13.89 -4.45 12.38
N VAL A 90 13.58 -3.28 12.95
CA VAL A 90 12.35 -3.07 13.72
C VAL A 90 11.11 -3.31 12.86
N LEU A 91 11.10 -2.81 11.62
CA LEU A 91 10.00 -3.06 10.67
C LEU A 91 9.85 -4.55 10.37
N ALA A 92 10.95 -5.26 10.10
CA ALA A 92 10.93 -6.70 9.85
C ALA A 92 10.40 -7.49 11.06
N LEU A 93 10.79 -7.11 12.28
CA LEU A 93 10.27 -7.72 13.52
C LEU A 93 8.76 -7.52 13.67
N ILE A 94 8.26 -6.30 13.39
CA ILE A 94 6.81 -6.03 13.40
C ILE A 94 6.08 -6.93 12.39
N LEU A 95 6.61 -7.10 11.19
CA LEU A 95 6.01 -7.97 10.17
C LEU A 95 5.99 -9.44 10.62
N ILE A 96 7.07 -9.95 11.21
CA ILE A 96 7.12 -11.33 11.71
C ILE A 96 6.09 -11.55 12.84
N ILE A 97 6.03 -10.63 13.81
CA ILE A 97 5.09 -10.71 14.93
C ILE A 97 3.64 -10.64 14.44
N THR A 98 3.33 -9.69 13.56
CA THR A 98 1.97 -9.53 13.01
C THR A 98 1.55 -10.73 12.17
N TYR A 99 2.46 -11.38 11.45
CA TYR A 99 2.19 -12.64 10.76
C TYR A 99 2.00 -13.83 11.71
N ALA A 100 2.73 -13.86 12.83
CA ALA A 100 2.55 -14.91 13.84
C ALA A 100 1.17 -14.82 14.51
N VAL A 101 0.71 -13.59 14.79
CA VAL A 101 -0.59 -13.31 15.41
C VAL A 101 -1.76 -13.38 14.43
N SER A 102 -1.52 -13.26 13.11
CA SER A 102 -2.59 -13.24 12.12
C SER A 102 -3.42 -14.53 12.10
N SER A 103 -4.70 -14.38 11.80
CA SER A 103 -5.61 -15.50 11.71
C SER A 103 -5.51 -16.16 10.33
N GLY A 104 -5.76 -17.46 10.28
CA GLY A 104 -5.81 -18.22 9.04
C GLY A 104 -7.19 -18.79 8.76
N GLU A 105 -8.21 -18.26 9.44
CA GLU A 105 -9.58 -18.73 9.35
C GLU A 105 -10.23 -18.22 8.07
N GLN A 106 -11.05 -19.04 7.43
CA GLN A 106 -11.69 -18.63 6.18
C GLN A 106 -12.72 -17.53 6.48
N VAL A 107 -12.64 -16.46 5.70
CA VAL A 107 -13.60 -15.37 5.76
C VAL A 107 -14.71 -15.66 4.75
N ALA A 108 -15.95 -15.69 5.22
CA ALA A 108 -17.10 -15.75 4.33
C ALA A 108 -17.22 -14.42 3.58
N VAL A 109 -17.18 -14.47 2.26
CA VAL A 109 -17.37 -13.31 1.38
C VAL A 109 -18.68 -13.53 0.64
N LEU A 110 -19.63 -12.61 0.83
CA LEU A 110 -20.99 -12.72 0.26
C LEU A 110 -21.75 -13.99 0.66
N GLY A 111 -21.54 -14.48 1.90
CA GLY A 111 -22.21 -15.68 2.42
C GLY A 111 -21.53 -17.00 2.05
N ASP A 112 -20.63 -17.01 1.06
CA ASP A 112 -19.83 -18.17 0.69
C ASP A 112 -18.43 -18.11 1.27
N SER A 113 -17.95 -19.23 1.81
CA SER A 113 -16.54 -19.40 2.16
C SER A 113 -15.73 -19.59 0.88
N ILE A 114 -15.20 -18.48 0.33
CA ILE A 114 -14.25 -18.57 -0.77
C ILE A 114 -13.01 -19.30 -0.25
N PRO A 115 -12.51 -20.35 -0.95
CA PRO A 115 -11.32 -21.09 -0.53
C PRO A 115 -10.06 -20.25 -0.76
N LEU A 116 -9.88 -19.20 0.04
CA LEU A 116 -8.64 -18.45 0.12
C LEU A 116 -7.59 -19.29 0.85
N SER A 117 -6.36 -19.28 0.35
CA SER A 117 -5.29 -20.00 1.04
C SER A 117 -4.99 -19.33 2.38
N LYS A 118 -4.73 -20.14 3.41
CA LYS A 118 -4.33 -19.69 4.75
C LYS A 118 -3.18 -18.68 4.70
N THR A 119 -2.27 -18.85 3.75
CA THR A 119 -1.10 -17.97 3.54
C THR A 119 -1.51 -16.57 3.09
N TRP A 120 -2.42 -16.47 2.11
CA TRP A 120 -2.90 -15.17 1.62
C TRP A 120 -3.63 -14.40 2.70
N LEU A 121 -4.45 -15.10 3.48
CA LEU A 121 -5.24 -14.53 4.56
C LEU A 121 -4.33 -13.96 5.65
N LYS A 122 -3.34 -14.75 6.11
CA LYS A 122 -2.33 -14.30 7.05
C LYS A 122 -1.47 -13.14 6.53
N LEU A 123 -1.20 -13.08 5.23
CA LEU A 123 -0.39 -12.02 4.61
C LEU A 123 -1.15 -10.69 4.56
N VAL A 124 -2.44 -10.72 4.23
CA VAL A 124 -3.30 -9.53 4.26
C VAL A 124 -3.48 -9.03 5.70
N ASP A 125 -3.74 -9.92 6.66
CA ASP A 125 -3.83 -9.59 8.09
C ASP A 125 -2.52 -8.96 8.61
N MET A 126 -1.36 -9.52 8.25
CA MET A 126 -0.04 -8.97 8.59
C MET A 126 0.12 -7.53 8.06
N GLN A 127 -0.29 -7.28 6.82
CA GLN A 127 -0.24 -5.96 6.21
C GLN A 127 -1.15 -4.95 6.93
N LEU A 128 -2.37 -5.37 7.32
CA LEU A 128 -3.30 -4.51 8.06
C LEU A 128 -2.78 -4.18 9.47
N TYR A 129 -2.35 -5.18 10.24
CA TYR A 129 -1.84 -4.96 11.58
C TYR A 129 -0.58 -4.10 11.61
N SER A 130 0.35 -4.34 10.69
CA SER A 130 1.57 -3.52 10.59
C SER A 130 1.24 -2.06 10.24
N MET A 131 0.29 -1.83 9.33
CA MET A 131 -0.19 -0.48 9.00
C MET A 131 -0.80 0.22 10.21
N TYR A 132 -1.68 -0.45 10.97
CA TYR A 132 -2.31 0.14 12.15
C TYR A 132 -1.31 0.47 13.26
N ILE A 133 -0.35 -0.41 13.52
CA ILE A 133 0.70 -0.18 14.52
C ILE A 133 1.55 1.03 14.12
N LEU A 134 2.00 1.10 12.86
CA LEU A 134 2.84 2.19 12.38
C LEU A 134 2.10 3.53 12.37
N LEU A 135 0.83 3.53 11.99
CA LEU A 135 -0.01 4.73 11.99
C LEU A 135 -0.26 5.22 13.43
N GLY A 136 -0.58 4.32 14.35
CA GLY A 136 -0.73 4.66 15.77
C GLY A 136 0.55 5.25 16.36
N LEU A 137 1.71 4.63 16.09
CA LEU A 137 3.01 5.13 16.51
C LEU A 137 3.30 6.53 15.93
N ALA A 138 3.02 6.74 14.64
CA ALA A 138 3.23 8.02 13.98
C ALA A 138 2.38 9.14 14.61
N ILE A 139 1.10 8.86 14.93
CA ILE A 139 0.23 9.82 15.62
C ILE A 139 0.80 10.16 16.99
N VAL A 140 1.18 9.17 17.80
CA VAL A 140 1.73 9.41 19.15
C VAL A 140 3.00 10.25 19.10
N ILE A 141 3.95 9.89 18.21
CA ILE A 141 5.22 10.61 18.06
C ILE A 141 4.99 12.05 17.61
N THR A 142 4.11 12.28 16.63
CA THR A 142 3.84 13.63 16.11
C THR A 142 3.15 14.51 17.15
N LEU A 143 2.23 13.97 17.93
CA LEU A 143 1.60 14.69 19.04
C LEU A 143 2.62 15.04 20.12
N VAL A 144 3.36 14.06 20.66
CA VAL A 144 4.36 14.29 21.71
C VAL A 144 5.43 15.28 21.24
N GLY A 145 5.91 15.15 20.00
CA GLY A 145 6.88 16.09 19.42
C GLY A 145 6.35 17.51 19.26
N SER A 146 5.06 17.67 18.96
CA SER A 146 4.40 18.98 18.85
C SER A 146 4.21 19.63 20.23
N PHE A 147 3.83 18.85 21.24
CA PHE A 147 3.74 19.34 22.63
C PHE A 147 5.13 19.68 23.20
N ALA A 148 6.14 18.84 22.98
CA ALA A 148 7.50 19.07 23.48
C ALA A 148 8.16 20.33 22.90
N LYS A 149 7.88 20.67 21.63
CA LYS A 149 8.34 21.94 21.02
C LYS A 149 7.64 23.17 21.60
N LYS A 150 6.44 23.03 22.16
CA LYS A 150 5.67 24.15 22.71
C LYS A 150 6.15 24.57 24.11
N PHE A 151 6.91 23.71 24.78
CA PHE A 151 7.52 23.96 26.09
C PHE A 151 9.00 24.38 26.02
N LYS A 152 9.54 24.58 24.81
CA LYS A 152 10.90 25.08 24.57
C LYS A 152 10.85 26.38 23.79
#